data_AF-A0A024QHJ4-F1
#
_entry.id   AF-A0A024QHJ4-F1
#
_cell.length_a   1.000
_cell.length_b   1.000
_cell.length_c   1.000
_cell.angle_alpha   90.00
_cell.angle_beta   90.00
_cell.angle_gamma   90.00
#
_symmetry.space_group_name_H-M   'P 1'
#
loop_
_entity.id
_entity.type
_entity.pdbx_description
1 polymer ?
#
loop_
_entity_poly.entity_id
_entity_poly.type
_entity_poly.pdbx_seq_one_letter_code
_entity_poly.pdbx_strand_id
1 'polypeptide(L)'
;MFFIVTTIMLTGCNVSSSIETYDDTKATEAVKQYLKNNFEGIESVKVDDIYQSPMGGFTVDGNVNEGVADFSAGVENDYTLGSIGLSEGFPERKEECKEQSCK
;
A
#
# COMPACT_ATOMS: atom_id res chain seq x y z
N MET A 1 15.82 -50.67 -11.99
CA MET A 1 15.57 -49.53 -12.89
C MET A 1 14.10 -49.51 -13.24
N PHE A 2 13.31 -48.69 -12.57
CA PHE A 2 12.02 -48.19 -13.07
C PHE A 2 11.77 -46.86 -12.35
N PHE A 3 12.04 -45.78 -13.07
CA PHE A 3 11.61 -44.42 -12.74
C PHE A 3 10.10 -44.34 -12.99
N ILE A 4 9.32 -43.87 -12.01
CA ILE A 4 8.01 -43.28 -12.29
C ILE A 4 7.99 -41.88 -11.69
N VAL A 5 7.70 -40.96 -12.59
CA VAL A 5 7.69 -39.50 -12.50
C VAL A 5 6.26 -39.04 -12.18
N THR A 6 6.15 -37.77 -11.74
CA THR A 6 4.94 -36.90 -11.68
C THR A 6 3.94 -37.17 -10.55
N THR A 7 3.41 -36.16 -9.82
CA THR A 7 2.99 -34.84 -10.30
C THR A 7 3.08 -33.76 -9.21
N ILE A 8 3.71 -32.63 -9.56
CA ILE A 8 3.53 -31.31 -8.92
C ILE A 8 2.18 -30.78 -9.40
N MET A 9 1.31 -30.31 -8.50
CA MET A 9 0.41 -29.15 -8.69
C MET A 9 -0.42 -29.00 -7.40
N LEU A 10 0.09 -28.25 -6.42
CA LEU A 10 -0.80 -27.36 -5.67
C LEU A 10 -0.62 -25.99 -6.29
N THR A 11 -1.37 -25.79 -7.37
CA THR A 11 -1.79 -24.50 -7.90
C THR A 11 -2.27 -23.65 -6.74
N GLY A 12 -1.47 -22.66 -6.35
CA GLY A 12 -1.88 -21.62 -5.44
C GLY A 12 -3.14 -20.95 -6.00
N CYS A 13 -4.14 -20.75 -5.14
CA CYS A 13 -5.24 -19.87 -5.43
C CYS A 13 -4.68 -18.45 -5.59
N ASN A 14 -4.37 -18.04 -6.83
CA ASN A 14 -4.23 -16.63 -7.16
C ASN A 14 -5.65 -16.04 -7.14
N VAL A 15 -6.05 -15.53 -5.98
CA VAL A 15 -7.25 -14.73 -5.84
C VAL A 15 -6.97 -13.41 -6.54
N SER A 16 -7.31 -13.35 -7.83
CA SER A 16 -7.45 -12.07 -8.54
C SER A 16 -8.85 -11.56 -8.20
N SER A 17 -8.95 -10.77 -7.14
CA SER A 17 -10.18 -10.06 -6.78
C SER A 17 -10.35 -8.86 -7.70
N SER A 18 -11.06 -9.06 -8.82
CA SER A 18 -11.55 -7.94 -9.63
C SER A 18 -12.81 -7.36 -8.95
N ILE A 19 -12.65 -6.33 -8.12
CA ILE A 19 -13.73 -5.53 -7.55
C ILE A 19 -13.96 -4.29 -8.45
N GLU A 20 -15.21 -3.88 -8.57
CA GLU A 20 -15.74 -2.85 -9.48
C GLU A 20 -14.92 -1.54 -9.51
N THR A 21 -14.81 -0.95 -10.71
CA THR A 21 -13.74 -0.04 -11.15
C THR A 21 -13.79 1.37 -10.55
N TYR A 22 -13.45 1.52 -9.27
CA TYR A 22 -12.73 2.72 -8.82
C TYR A 22 -11.22 2.50 -9.03
N ASP A 23 -10.51 3.55 -9.39
CA ASP A 23 -9.11 3.47 -9.84
C ASP A 23 -8.18 3.30 -8.64
N ASP A 24 -8.02 2.05 -8.19
CA ASP A 24 -7.08 1.58 -7.17
C ASP A 24 -5.65 2.12 -7.38
N THR A 25 -5.28 2.36 -8.64
CA THR A 25 -3.99 2.93 -9.04
C THR A 25 -3.87 4.39 -8.63
N LYS A 26 -4.96 5.19 -8.68
CA LYS A 26 -4.94 6.59 -8.20
C LYS A 26 -4.82 6.68 -6.69
N ALA A 27 -5.54 5.84 -5.95
CA ALA A 27 -5.40 5.78 -4.50
C ALA A 27 -3.98 5.38 -4.09
N THR A 28 -3.43 4.37 -4.76
CA THR A 28 -2.03 3.94 -4.59
C THR A 28 -1.04 5.06 -4.88
N GLU A 29 -1.21 5.79 -5.99
CA GLU A 29 -0.31 6.87 -6.36
C GLU A 29 -0.38 8.04 -5.37
N ALA A 30 -1.58 8.42 -4.91
CA ALA A 30 -1.75 9.46 -3.91
C ALA A 30 -0.99 9.13 -2.61
N VAL A 31 -1.08 7.88 -2.14
CA VAL A 31 -0.35 7.42 -0.95
C VAL A 31 1.16 7.43 -1.19
N LYS A 32 1.64 6.92 -2.32
CA LYS A 32 3.07 6.91 -2.66
C LYS A 32 3.65 8.33 -2.73
N GLN A 33 2.93 9.26 -3.34
CA GLN A 33 3.35 10.67 -3.41
C GLN A 33 3.38 11.30 -2.03
N TYR A 34 2.33 11.10 -1.23
CA TYR A 34 2.29 11.58 0.14
C TYR A 34 3.50 11.10 0.94
N LEU A 35 3.78 9.79 0.91
CA LEU A 35 4.90 9.20 1.65
C LEU A 35 6.25 9.82 1.23
N LYS A 36 6.53 9.87 -0.07
CA LYS A 36 7.79 10.45 -0.59
C LYS A 36 7.93 11.94 -0.31
N ASN A 37 6.82 12.67 -0.32
CA ASN A 37 6.82 14.12 -0.12
C ASN A 37 6.96 14.48 1.36
N ASN A 38 6.42 13.67 2.26
CA ASN A 38 6.28 14.02 3.68
C ASN A 38 7.32 13.37 4.61
N PHE A 39 7.95 12.26 4.20
CA PHE A 39 8.88 11.52 5.05
C PHE A 39 10.29 11.48 4.47
N GLU A 40 11.27 11.44 5.36
CA GLU A 40 12.67 11.30 5.01
C GLU A 40 13.01 9.86 4.67
N GLY A 41 14.01 9.64 3.80
CA GLY A 41 14.57 8.31 3.57
C GLY A 41 13.59 7.27 2.99
N ILE A 42 12.53 7.70 2.29
CA ILE A 42 11.66 6.79 1.55
C ILE A 42 12.34 6.38 0.24
N GLU A 43 12.90 5.17 0.22
CA GLU A 43 13.57 4.60 -0.96
C GLU A 43 12.61 3.72 -1.77
N SER A 44 11.76 2.95 -1.08
CA SER A 44 10.77 2.08 -1.71
C SER A 44 9.44 2.11 -0.97
N VAL A 45 8.36 1.91 -1.71
CA VAL A 45 6.99 1.78 -1.18
C VAL A 45 6.35 0.59 -1.87
N LYS A 46 5.94 -0.40 -1.08
CA LYS A 46 5.22 -1.59 -1.54
C LYS A 46 3.81 -1.54 -0.99
N VAL A 47 2.83 -1.71 -1.88
CA VAL A 47 1.43 -1.89 -1.49
C VAL A 47 1.19 -3.38 -1.38
N ASP A 48 0.65 -3.80 -0.25
CA ASP A 48 0.34 -5.20 0.06
C ASP A 48 -1.14 -5.49 -0.17
N ASP A 49 -2.03 -4.57 0.22
CA ASP A 49 -3.46 -4.69 0.00
C ASP A 49 -4.10 -3.32 -0.29
N ILE A 50 -5.19 -3.35 -1.05
CA ILE A 50 -6.05 -2.21 -1.30
C ILE A 50 -7.49 -2.67 -1.28
N TYR A 51 -8.29 -2.07 -0.41
CA TYR A 51 -9.71 -2.38 -0.33
C TYR A 51 -10.55 -1.11 -0.33
N GLN A 52 -11.67 -1.17 -1.06
CA GLN A 52 -12.64 -0.10 -1.08
C GLN A 52 -13.68 -0.32 0.02
N SER A 53 -13.96 0.70 0.82
CA SER A 53 -15.02 0.64 1.82
C SER A 53 -16.41 0.66 1.15
N PRO A 54 -17.43 -0.03 1.69
CA PRO A 54 -18.80 0.07 1.20
C PRO A 54 -19.37 1.50 1.22
N MET A 55 -18.80 2.39 2.05
CA MET A 55 -19.16 3.81 2.10
C MET A 55 -18.38 4.67 1.08
N GLY A 56 -17.59 4.04 0.22
CA GLY A 56 -16.62 4.71 -0.65
C GLY A 56 -15.30 4.98 0.07
N GLY A 57 -14.32 5.48 -0.68
CA GLY A 57 -12.94 5.62 -0.24
C GLY A 57 -12.21 4.27 -0.20
N PHE A 58 -10.90 4.34 -0.03
CA PHE A 58 -9.99 3.20 -0.02
C PHE A 58 -9.20 3.16 1.28
N THR A 59 -8.83 1.97 1.67
CA THR A 59 -7.67 1.76 2.54
C THR A 59 -6.58 1.13 1.73
N VAL A 60 -5.37 1.68 1.85
CA VAL A 60 -4.15 1.21 1.20
C VAL A 60 -3.18 0.78 2.29
N ASP A 61 -2.91 -0.50 2.35
CA ASP A 61 -1.98 -1.09 3.31
C ASP A 61 -0.68 -1.47 2.60
N GLY A 62 0.44 -1.30 3.29
CA GLY A 62 1.73 -1.63 2.72
C GLY A 62 2.89 -1.33 3.65
N ASN A 63 4.08 -1.33 3.08
CA ASN A 63 5.32 -1.08 3.79
C ASN A 63 6.28 -0.20 2.99
N VAL A 64 7.23 0.41 3.71
CA VAL A 64 8.31 1.20 3.14
C VAL A 64 9.65 0.52 3.35
N ASN A 65 10.61 0.85 2.49
CA ASN A 65 12.00 0.41 2.59
C ASN A 65 12.12 -1.11 2.75
N GLU A 66 11.45 -1.87 1.88
CA GLU A 66 11.50 -3.34 1.84
C GLU A 66 11.02 -4.03 3.13
N GLY A 67 10.01 -3.47 3.80
CA GLY A 67 9.41 -4.06 5.00
C GLY A 67 10.01 -3.58 6.31
N VAL A 68 10.74 -2.45 6.30
CA VAL A 68 11.29 -1.84 7.53
C VAL A 68 10.16 -1.33 8.43
N ALA A 69 9.10 -0.76 7.84
CA ALA A 69 7.96 -0.26 8.58
C ALA A 69 6.69 -0.31 7.74
N ASP A 70 5.56 -0.55 8.40
CA ASP A 70 4.25 -0.69 7.79
C ASP A 70 3.45 0.61 7.89
N PHE A 71 2.51 0.79 6.95
CA PHE A 71 1.53 1.85 6.97
C PHE A 71 0.14 1.33 6.59
N SER A 72 -0.87 2.04 7.06
CA SER A 72 -2.26 1.91 6.61
C SER A 72 -2.82 3.30 6.32
N ALA A 73 -3.23 3.53 5.08
CA ALA A 73 -3.64 4.85 4.61
C ALA A 73 -5.12 4.86 4.19
N GLY A 74 -5.91 5.75 4.78
CA GLY A 74 -7.26 6.04 4.33
C GLY A 74 -7.26 7.09 3.24
N VAL A 75 -7.84 6.77 2.09
CA VAL A 75 -7.97 7.64 0.91
C VAL A 75 -9.46 7.88 0.65
N GLU A 76 -9.84 9.13 0.49
CA GLU A 76 -11.22 9.53 0.23
C GLU A 76 -11.63 9.22 -1.23
N ASN A 77 -12.92 9.34 -1.55
CA ASN A 77 -13.45 9.08 -2.90
C ASN A 77 -12.86 10.00 -3.99
N ASP A 78 -12.36 11.17 -3.61
CA ASP A 78 -11.69 12.13 -4.49
C ASP A 78 -10.17 11.89 -4.60
N TYR A 79 -9.69 10.77 -4.05
CA TYR A 79 -8.29 10.36 -3.98
C TYR A 79 -7.41 11.24 -3.06
N THR A 80 -8.03 12.06 -2.20
CA THR A 80 -7.31 12.79 -1.16
C THR A 80 -6.95 11.86 0.00
N LEU A 81 -5.75 12.00 0.56
CA LEU A 81 -5.37 11.25 1.77
C LEU A 81 -6.13 11.82 2.99
N GLY A 82 -7.00 11.02 3.59
CA GLY A 82 -7.79 11.40 4.76
C GLY A 82 -7.12 11.03 6.08
N SER A 83 -6.42 9.89 6.13
CA SER A 83 -5.73 9.43 7.33
C SER A 83 -4.53 8.54 7.00
N ILE A 84 -3.58 8.44 7.92
CA ILE A 84 -2.49 7.48 7.84
C ILE A 84 -2.11 6.98 9.24
N GLY A 85 -2.07 5.67 9.39
CA GLY A 85 -1.48 4.95 10.52
C GLY A 85 -0.09 4.47 10.12
N LEU A 86 0.87 4.62 11.04
CA LEU A 86 2.27 4.25 10.84
C LEU A 86 2.68 3.28 11.95
N SER A 87 3.44 2.24 11.61
CA SER A 87 4.01 1.34 12.62
C SER A 87 5.18 1.99 13.37
N GLU A 88 5.62 1.34 14.45
CA GLU A 88 6.90 1.67 15.06
C GLU A 88 8.03 1.53 14.02
N GLY A 89 9.06 2.40 14.13
CA GLY A 89 10.19 2.40 13.20
C GLY A 89 9.93 3.06 11.85
N PHE A 90 8.74 3.64 11.63
CA PHE A 90 8.47 4.40 10.42
C PHE A 90 9.42 5.60 10.29
N PRO A 91 9.92 5.93 9.08
CA PRO A 91 10.80 7.07 8.88
C PRO A 91 10.21 8.38 9.40
N GLU A 92 11.07 9.30 9.83
CA GLU A 92 10.62 10.58 10.36
C GLU A 92 9.98 11.46 9.28
N ARG A 93 9.02 12.28 9.69
CA ARG A 93 8.51 13.34 8.82
C ARG A 93 9.58 14.40 8.61
N LYS A 94 9.71 14.88 7.37
CA LYS A 94 10.54 16.04 7.04
C LYS A 94 10.13 17.22 7.90
N GLU A 95 11.11 17.99 8.37
CA GLU A 95 10.87 19.13 9.27
C GLU A 95 9.82 20.10 8.72
N GLU A 96 9.89 20.44 7.43
CA GLU A 96 8.94 21.35 6.78
C GLU A 96 7.51 20.78 6.66
N CYS A 97 7.34 19.47 6.86
CA CYS A 97 6.06 18.76 6.77
C CYS A 97 5.52 18.33 8.14
N LYS A 98 6.13 18.71 9.28
CA LYS A 98 5.66 18.30 10.61
C LYS A 98 4.37 18.99 11.04
N GLU A 99 4.23 20.28 10.76
CA GLU A 99 3.03 21.06 11.12
C GLU A 99 1.88 20.87 10.12
N GLN A 100 2.21 20.62 8.85
CA GLN A 100 1.24 20.41 7.78
C GLN A 100 1.76 19.42 6.75
N SER A 101 0.86 18.71 6.07
CA SER A 101 1.28 17.81 5.00
C SER A 101 1.76 18.56 3.76
N CYS A 102 2.93 18.15 3.26
CA CYS A 102 3.50 18.60 2.01
C CYS A 102 2.73 17.99 0.82
N LYS A 103 2.54 18.80 -0.22
CA LYS A 103 1.85 18.43 -1.45
C LYS A 103 2.85 17.97 -2.50
#